data_AF-A0A0C3SEP0-F1
#
_entry.id   AF-A0A0C3SEP0-F1
#
_cell.length_a   1.000
_cell.length_b   1.000
_cell.length_c   1.000
_cell.angle_alpha   90.00
_cell.angle_beta   90.00
_cell.angle_gamma   90.00
#
_symmetry.space_group_name_H-M   'P 1'
#
loop_
_entity.id
_entity.type
_entity.pdbx_description
1 polymer ?
#
loop_
_entity_poly.entity_id
_entity_poly.type
_entity_poly.pdbx_seq_one_letter_code
_entity_poly.pdbx_strand_id
1 'polypeptide(L)'
;MRRRRHVSTDHRQLRLLIQGDIAFVFSPITLESFTPRKSYMVTWMTPESTATIQQMIWGTSDTDAQTELHTFIDCPSEEETEAWYYVGKLRWSASHLAPQWPKSIKQIKENLTEAVVQRWRSSHLRAKDIGAIIEQGRFEQFEVELGFDSTLGTASMKMRKELD
;
A
#
# COMPACT_ATOMS: atom_id res chain seq x y z
N MET A 1 29.35 9.16 5.85
CA MET A 1 28.63 8.04 6.51
C MET A 1 27.32 8.56 7.11
N ARG A 2 26.19 8.39 6.41
CA ARG A 2 24.87 8.78 6.94
C ARG A 2 24.35 7.66 7.85
N ARG A 3 24.16 7.94 9.14
CA ARG A 3 23.55 7.00 10.10
C ARG A 3 22.11 6.72 9.66
N ARG A 4 21.83 5.48 9.25
CA ARG A 4 20.45 5.01 9.01
C ARG A 4 19.76 4.93 10.37
N ARG A 5 18.74 5.77 10.58
CA ARG A 5 17.83 5.62 11.71
C ARG A 5 16.97 4.40 11.42
N HIS A 6 17.20 3.32 12.14
CA HIS A 6 16.28 2.20 12.17
C HIS A 6 15.18 2.59 13.15
N VAL A 7 14.06 3.08 12.61
CA VAL A 7 12.84 3.27 13.38
C VAL A 7 12.11 1.93 13.31
N SER A 8 12.20 1.16 14.39
CA SER A 8 11.28 0.05 14.63
C SER A 8 9.95 0.67 15.07
N THR A 9 9.20 1.17 14.11
CA THR A 9 7.77 1.40 14.26
C THR A 9 7.10 0.07 14.00
N ASP A 10 6.13 -0.31 14.82
CA ASP A 10 5.31 -1.50 14.69
C ASP A 10 4.78 -1.66 13.24
N HIS A 11 5.56 -2.35 12.40
CA HIS A 11 5.39 -2.41 10.94
C HIS A 11 4.06 -3.06 10.53
N ARG A 12 3.33 -3.62 11.50
CA ARG A 12 2.01 -4.23 11.30
C ARG A 12 0.92 -3.21 10.96
N GLN A 13 1.13 -1.93 11.28
CA GLN A 13 0.18 -0.86 10.94
C GLN A 13 0.46 -0.23 9.56
N LEU A 14 1.71 -0.35 9.06
CA LEU A 14 2.13 0.21 7.79
C LEU A 14 1.99 -0.84 6.68
N ARG A 15 0.96 -0.69 5.84
CA ARG A 15 0.74 -1.52 4.64
C ARG A 15 1.71 -1.24 3.49
N LEU A 16 2.66 -0.37 3.75
CA LEU A 16 3.63 0.12 2.79
C LEU A 16 4.93 0.36 3.55
N LEU A 17 5.96 -0.39 3.19
CA LEU A 17 7.32 -0.17 3.64
C LEU A 17 8.16 0.28 2.46
N ILE A 18 8.82 1.42 2.59
CA ILE A 18 9.75 1.92 1.58
C ILE A 18 11.14 1.94 2.19
N GLN A 19 12.08 1.25 1.55
CA GLN A 19 13.47 1.19 1.96
C GLN A 19 14.38 1.46 0.75
N GLY A 20 14.87 2.69 0.65
CA GLY A 20 15.63 3.12 -0.52
C GLY A 20 14.71 3.21 -1.74
N ASP A 21 15.04 2.48 -2.79
CA ASP A 21 14.31 2.37 -4.04
C ASP A 21 13.37 1.15 -4.11
N ILE A 22 13.10 0.50 -2.97
CA ILE A 22 12.25 -0.68 -2.89
C ILE A 22 10.99 -0.36 -2.08
N ALA A 23 9.83 -0.70 -2.64
CA ALA A 23 8.53 -0.61 -1.99
C ALA A 23 7.95 -2.01 -1.76
N PHE A 24 7.63 -2.33 -0.52
CA PHE A 24 6.90 -3.53 -0.13
C PHE A 24 5.48 -3.13 0.22
N VAL A 25 4.51 -3.59 -0.57
CA VAL A 25 3.10 -3.26 -0.40
C VAL A 25 2.31 -4.47 0.03
N PHE A 26 1.71 -4.39 1.20
CA PHE A 26 1.00 -5.50 1.78
C PHE A 26 -0.48 -5.46 1.40
N SER A 27 -0.93 -6.45 0.63
CA SER A 27 -2.32 -6.58 0.14
C SER A 27 -2.91 -5.29 -0.45
N PRO A 28 -2.26 -4.67 -1.46
CA PRO A 28 -2.78 -3.46 -2.08
C PRO A 28 -4.16 -3.67 -2.68
N ILE A 29 -5.00 -2.64 -2.67
CA ILE A 29 -6.17 -2.58 -3.55
C ILE A 29 -5.73 -1.92 -4.84
N THR A 30 -5.85 -2.62 -5.95
CA THR A 30 -5.57 -2.08 -7.27
C THR A 30 -6.87 -1.64 -7.94
N LEU A 31 -6.91 -0.39 -8.41
CA LEU A 31 -8.03 0.16 -9.17
C LEU A 31 -7.56 0.47 -10.59
N GLU A 32 -8.37 0.10 -11.57
CA GLU A 32 -8.10 0.37 -12.98
C GLU A 32 -9.11 1.40 -13.48
N SER A 33 -8.61 2.52 -14.02
CA SER A 33 -9.38 3.44 -14.84
C SER A 33 -9.17 3.08 -16.30
N PHE A 34 -10.24 3.11 -17.11
CA PHE A 34 -10.16 2.80 -18.54
C PHE A 34 -10.00 4.04 -19.42
N THR A 35 -10.33 5.24 -18.91
CA THR A 35 -10.30 6.48 -19.70
C THR A 35 -9.89 7.68 -18.83
N PRO A 36 -8.60 8.11 -18.82
CA PRO A 36 -7.45 7.44 -19.43
C PRO A 36 -7.12 6.11 -18.73
N ARG A 37 -6.40 5.23 -19.43
CA ARG A 37 -5.94 3.96 -18.85
C ARG A 37 -4.90 4.23 -17.77
N LYS A 38 -5.27 4.01 -16.51
CA LYS A 38 -4.42 4.26 -15.35
C LYS A 38 -4.65 3.18 -14.31
N SER A 39 -3.56 2.69 -13.73
CA SER A 39 -3.60 1.78 -12.59
C SER A 39 -3.31 2.58 -11.32
N TYR A 40 -4.12 2.40 -10.30
CA TYR A 40 -3.94 3.03 -9.01
C TYR A 40 -3.79 1.97 -7.95
N MET A 41 -2.98 2.27 -6.96
CA MET A 41 -2.87 1.47 -5.76
C MET A 41 -3.41 2.27 -4.59
N VAL A 42 -4.34 1.67 -3.86
CA VAL A 42 -5.04 2.29 -2.75
C VAL A 42 -4.83 1.48 -1.49
N THR A 43 -4.53 2.18 -0.40
CA THR A 43 -4.43 1.63 0.93
C THR A 43 -4.97 2.62 1.96
N TRP A 44 -5.08 2.19 3.21
CA TRP A 44 -5.52 3.03 4.32
C TRP A 44 -4.47 2.98 5.41
N MET A 45 -4.07 4.15 5.90
CA MET A 45 -3.07 4.29 6.94
C MET A 45 -3.39 5.49 7.85
N THR A 46 -2.68 5.62 8.97
CA THR A 46 -2.87 6.78 9.86
C THR A 46 -2.38 8.05 9.17
N PRO A 47 -2.93 9.24 9.49
CA PRO A 47 -2.44 10.49 8.92
C PRO A 47 -0.92 10.71 9.12
N GLU A 48 -0.38 10.29 10.26
CA GLU A 48 1.06 10.33 10.54
C GLU A 48 1.86 9.43 9.58
N SER A 49 1.35 8.21 9.33
CA SER A 49 1.95 7.27 8.40
C SER A 49 1.93 7.81 6.97
N THR A 50 0.80 8.38 6.55
CA THR A 50 0.68 9.01 5.25
C THR A 50 1.68 10.14 5.11
N ALA A 51 1.69 11.12 6.02
CA ALA A 51 2.61 12.25 5.95
C ALA A 51 4.08 11.78 5.86
N THR A 52 4.44 10.75 6.64
CA THR A 52 5.76 10.13 6.61
C THR A 52 6.09 9.51 5.25
N ILE A 53 5.19 8.70 4.70
CA ILE A 53 5.38 8.05 3.40
C ILE A 53 5.37 9.06 2.24
N GLN A 54 4.47 10.04 2.26
CA GLN A 54 4.43 11.13 1.30
C GLN A 54 5.76 11.89 1.30
N GLN A 55 6.30 12.19 2.47
CA GLN A 55 7.61 12.83 2.60
C GLN A 55 8.75 11.93 2.06
N MET A 56 8.66 10.62 2.24
CA MET A 56 9.66 9.68 1.69
C MET A 56 9.61 9.60 0.16
N ILE A 57 8.42 9.56 -0.43
CA ILE A 57 8.24 9.38 -1.88
C ILE A 57 8.42 10.71 -2.63
N TRP A 58 7.82 11.80 -2.13
CA TRP A 58 7.69 13.07 -2.85
C TRP A 58 8.50 14.21 -2.23
N GLY A 59 9.13 13.99 -1.06
CA GLY A 59 9.82 15.06 -0.35
C GLY A 59 8.84 16.09 0.24
N THR A 60 9.23 17.36 0.27
CA THR A 60 8.49 18.42 0.97
C THR A 60 7.59 19.31 0.11
N SER A 61 7.61 19.24 -1.23
CA SER A 61 6.94 20.31 -2.01
C SER A 61 6.42 20.00 -3.41
N ASP A 62 6.55 18.80 -3.98
CA ASP A 62 6.04 18.57 -5.35
C ASP A 62 4.95 17.52 -5.42
N THR A 63 3.72 17.94 -5.73
CA THR A 63 2.60 17.07 -6.08
C THR A 63 2.80 16.37 -7.42
N ASP A 64 3.68 16.92 -8.28
CA ASP A 64 4.05 16.31 -9.56
C ASP A 64 5.29 15.40 -9.46
N ALA A 65 5.83 15.20 -8.25
CA ALA A 65 6.99 14.35 -8.04
C ALA A 65 6.68 12.90 -8.43
N GLN A 66 7.53 12.34 -9.28
CA GLN A 66 7.49 10.95 -9.67
C GLN A 66 8.72 10.23 -9.10
N THR A 67 8.49 9.07 -8.48
CA THR A 67 9.57 8.27 -7.90
C THR A 67 9.49 6.84 -8.44
N GLU A 68 10.61 6.32 -8.91
CA GLU A 68 10.67 4.94 -9.41
C GLU A 68 11.04 3.98 -8.29
N LEU A 69 10.19 3.00 -8.04
CA LEU A 69 10.36 2.02 -6.95
C LEU A 69 10.25 0.60 -7.49
N HIS A 70 11.21 -0.25 -7.13
CA HIS A 70 11.09 -1.70 -7.23
C HIS A 70 9.97 -2.15 -6.30
N THR A 71 8.85 -2.55 -6.88
CA THR A 71 7.61 -2.81 -6.14
C THR A 71 7.42 -4.31 -5.94
N PHE A 72 7.28 -4.70 -4.68
CA PHE A 72 6.92 -6.03 -4.24
C PHE A 72 5.54 -5.98 -3.60
N ILE A 73 4.69 -6.96 -3.91
CA ILE A 73 3.36 -7.09 -3.29
C ILE A 73 3.27 -8.40 -2.53
N ASP A 74 2.67 -8.35 -1.36
CA ASP A 74 2.27 -9.55 -0.62
C ASP A 74 0.77 -9.77 -0.86
N CYS A 75 0.44 -10.87 -1.52
CA CYS A 75 -0.92 -11.31 -1.77
C CYS A 75 -1.15 -12.58 -0.94
N PRO A 76 -1.71 -12.47 0.27
CA PRO A 76 -2.00 -13.64 1.07
C PRO A 76 -3.03 -14.51 0.34
N SER A 77 -2.66 -15.75 0.02
CA SER A 77 -3.59 -16.77 -0.44
C SER A 77 -3.84 -17.77 0.70
N GLU A 78 -4.98 -18.46 0.67
CA GLU A 78 -5.32 -19.46 1.69
C GLU A 78 -4.38 -20.67 1.67
N GLU A 79 -3.69 -20.90 0.55
CA GLU A 79 -2.88 -22.09 0.30
C GLU A 79 -1.36 -21.84 0.32
N GLU A 80 -0.90 -20.60 0.15
CA GLU A 80 0.54 -20.28 0.11
C GLU A 80 1.05 -19.62 1.39
N THR A 81 2.24 -20.04 1.83
CA THR A 81 3.07 -19.34 2.79
C THR A 81 3.32 -17.90 2.33
N GLU A 82 3.19 -16.93 3.24
CA GLU A 82 3.45 -15.50 3.02
C GLU A 82 4.65 -15.28 2.08
N ALA A 83 4.39 -14.74 0.88
CA ALA A 83 5.39 -14.58 -0.17
C ALA A 83 5.29 -13.20 -0.79
N TRP A 84 6.44 -12.63 -1.13
CA TRP A 84 6.53 -11.35 -1.83
C TRP A 84 6.67 -11.61 -3.34
N TYR A 85 5.78 -11.01 -4.12
CA TYR A 85 5.82 -11.06 -5.58
C TYR A 85 6.41 -9.77 -6.11
N TYR A 86 7.52 -9.87 -6.85
CA TYR A 86 8.07 -8.73 -7.57
C TYR A 86 7.17 -8.37 -8.75
N VAL A 87 6.62 -7.16 -8.72
CA VAL A 87 5.74 -6.63 -9.79
C VAL A 87 6.57 -5.98 -10.89
N GLY A 88 7.65 -5.30 -10.51
CA GLY A 88 8.50 -4.55 -11.44
C GLY A 88 9.02 -3.26 -10.84
N LYS A 89 9.77 -2.50 -11.64
CA LYS A 89 10.13 -1.12 -11.33
C LYS A 89 8.99 -0.22 -11.81
N LEU A 90 8.23 0.34 -10.87
CA LEU A 90 7.05 1.13 -11.16
C LEU A 90 7.33 2.61 -10.86
N ARG A 91 6.76 3.48 -11.67
CA ARG A 91 6.75 4.92 -11.39
C ARG A 91 5.55 5.24 -10.50
N TRP A 92 5.81 5.77 -9.32
CA TRP A 92 4.81 6.18 -8.36
C TRP A 92 4.65 7.68 -8.42
N SER A 93 3.42 8.16 -8.62
CA SER A 93 3.08 9.57 -8.50
C SER A 93 1.93 9.77 -7.53
N ALA A 94 1.88 10.95 -6.92
CA ALA A 94 0.73 11.34 -6.11
C ALA A 94 -0.54 11.27 -6.95
N SER A 95 -1.62 10.83 -6.31
CA SER A 95 -2.95 10.83 -6.89
C SER A 95 -3.92 11.45 -5.90
N HIS A 96 -5.05 11.92 -6.41
CA HIS A 96 -6.14 12.48 -5.64
C HIS A 96 -7.42 11.77 -6.04
N LEU A 97 -7.51 10.49 -5.67
CA LEU A 97 -8.72 9.72 -5.90
C LEU A 97 -9.77 10.16 -4.88
N ALA A 98 -11.01 10.36 -5.36
CA ALA A 98 -12.11 10.55 -4.44
C ALA A 98 -12.15 9.40 -3.41
N PRO A 99 -12.47 9.65 -2.13
CA PRO A 99 -12.53 8.60 -1.13
C PRO A 99 -13.39 7.43 -1.59
N GLN A 100 -12.79 6.25 -1.67
CA GLN A 100 -13.45 5.04 -2.16
C GLN A 100 -14.28 4.39 -1.06
N TRP A 101 -13.90 4.58 0.21
CA TRP A 101 -14.58 3.95 1.35
C TRP A 101 -16.08 4.31 1.43
N PRO A 102 -16.50 5.58 1.36
CA PRO A 102 -17.93 5.92 1.42
C PRO A 102 -18.74 5.36 0.24
N LYS A 103 -18.10 5.21 -0.93
CA LYS A 103 -18.71 4.77 -2.19
C LYS A 103 -18.70 3.25 -2.37
N SER A 104 -17.94 2.54 -1.54
CA SER A 104 -17.85 1.08 -1.58
C SER A 104 -19.19 0.47 -1.18
N ILE A 105 -19.70 -0.46 -1.99
CA ILE A 105 -20.89 -1.25 -1.64
C ILE A 105 -20.62 -2.03 -0.34
N LYS A 106 -21.69 -2.33 0.43
CA LYS A 106 -21.59 -2.99 1.73
C LYS A 106 -20.70 -4.24 1.70
N GLN A 107 -20.83 -5.06 0.66
CA GLN A 107 -19.99 -6.24 0.46
C GLN A 107 -18.50 -5.92 0.32
N ILE A 108 -18.13 -4.85 -0.39
CA ILE A 108 -16.73 -4.41 -0.50
C ILE A 108 -16.24 -3.93 0.87
N LYS A 109 -17.06 -3.20 1.62
CA LYS A 109 -16.70 -2.78 2.99
C LYS A 109 -16.51 -3.98 3.91
N GLU A 110 -17.39 -4.97 3.85
CA GLU A 110 -17.30 -6.22 4.62
C GLU A 110 -16.04 -7.01 4.23
N ASN A 111 -15.80 -7.22 2.93
CA ASN A 111 -14.60 -7.91 2.44
C ASN A 111 -13.31 -7.15 2.82
N LEU A 112 -13.32 -5.81 2.73
CA LEU A 112 -12.18 -4.99 3.10
C LEU A 112 -11.95 -5.03 4.61
N THR A 113 -13.02 -5.04 5.40
CA THR A 113 -12.99 -5.17 6.86
C THR A 113 -12.46 -6.54 7.27
N GLU A 114 -12.99 -7.63 6.71
CA GLU A 114 -12.51 -8.99 6.95
C GLU A 114 -11.05 -9.13 6.55
N ALA A 115 -10.67 -8.59 5.40
CA ALA A 115 -9.29 -8.56 5.00
C ALA A 115 -8.45 -7.79 6.03
N VAL A 116 -8.88 -6.62 6.53
CA VAL A 116 -8.15 -5.92 7.61
C VAL A 116 -8.05 -6.78 8.88
N VAL A 117 -9.11 -7.46 9.30
CA VAL A 117 -9.10 -8.33 10.49
C VAL A 117 -8.15 -9.49 10.34
N GLN A 118 -8.21 -10.20 9.21
CA GLN A 118 -7.28 -11.29 8.91
C GLN A 118 -5.83 -10.80 8.86
N ARG A 119 -5.60 -9.59 8.37
CA ARG A 119 -4.29 -8.94 8.32
C ARG A 119 -3.77 -8.52 9.70
N TRP A 120 -4.67 -8.32 10.66
CA TRP A 120 -4.37 -7.86 12.01
C TRP A 120 -4.60 -8.97 13.04
N ARG A 121 -4.39 -10.25 12.66
CA ARG A 121 -4.54 -11.44 13.53
C ARG A 121 -3.79 -11.38 14.87
N SER A 122 -2.80 -10.49 15.00
CA SER A 122 -2.07 -10.23 16.25
C SER A 122 -2.50 -8.96 17.00
N SER A 123 -3.47 -8.22 16.47
CA SER A 123 -4.12 -7.09 17.14
C SER A 123 -5.43 -7.54 17.80
N HIS A 124 -5.81 -6.90 18.89
CA HIS A 124 -7.07 -7.15 19.58
C HIS A 124 -8.28 -6.45 18.89
N LEU A 125 -8.10 -5.88 17.70
CA LEU A 125 -9.16 -5.12 17.02
C LEU A 125 -10.11 -6.06 16.28
N ARG A 126 -11.42 -5.88 16.53
CA ARG A 126 -12.46 -6.64 15.83
C ARG A 126 -12.81 -5.95 14.50
N ALA A 127 -13.42 -6.70 13.57
CA ALA A 127 -13.94 -6.20 12.30
C ALA A 127 -14.72 -4.89 12.45
N LYS A 128 -15.64 -4.89 13.41
CA LYS A 128 -16.51 -3.76 13.71
C LYS A 128 -15.73 -2.50 14.11
N ASP A 129 -14.60 -2.67 14.78
CA ASP A 129 -13.77 -1.56 15.25
C ASP A 129 -13.01 -0.94 14.08
N ILE A 130 -12.50 -1.75 13.15
CA ILE A 130 -11.80 -1.25 11.96
C ILE A 130 -12.74 -0.45 11.05
N GLY A 131 -13.93 -0.96 10.77
CA GLY A 131 -14.92 -0.25 9.96
C GLY A 131 -15.26 1.11 10.58
N ALA A 132 -15.47 1.13 11.90
CA ALA A 132 -15.70 2.36 12.65
C ALA A 132 -14.48 3.31 12.65
N ILE A 133 -13.25 2.79 12.75
CA ILE A 133 -12.02 3.60 12.71
C ILE A 133 -11.87 4.29 11.34
N ILE A 134 -12.18 3.61 10.25
CA ILE A 134 -12.16 4.21 8.90
C ILE A 134 -13.30 5.24 8.75
N GLU A 135 -14.51 4.91 9.20
CA GLU A 135 -15.66 5.85 9.16
C GLU A 135 -15.44 7.09 10.03
N GLN A 136 -14.72 6.97 11.14
CA GLN A 136 -14.34 8.07 12.03
C GLN A 136 -13.17 8.91 11.50
N GLY A 137 -12.62 8.58 10.31
CA GLY A 137 -11.51 9.33 9.70
C GLY A 137 -10.17 9.15 10.43
N ARG A 138 -10.03 8.11 11.26
CA ARG A 138 -8.76 7.81 11.95
C ARG A 138 -7.74 7.13 11.03
N PHE A 139 -8.22 6.58 9.91
CA PHE A 139 -7.41 6.20 8.78
C PHE A 139 -7.81 7.03 7.57
N GLU A 140 -6.82 7.49 6.82
CA GLU A 140 -7.03 8.16 5.55
C GLU A 140 -6.64 7.26 4.38
N GLN A 141 -7.27 7.54 3.25
CA GLN A 141 -6.91 6.88 2.01
C GLN A 141 -5.55 7.40 1.56
N PHE A 142 -4.66 6.48 1.27
CA PHE A 142 -3.42 6.75 0.57
C PHE A 142 -3.51 6.12 -0.80
N GLU A 143 -3.34 6.93 -1.82
CA GLU A 143 -3.37 6.51 -3.20
C GLU A 143 -2.08 6.88 -3.93
N VAL A 144 -1.67 5.99 -4.82
CA VAL A 144 -0.60 6.27 -5.78
C VAL A 144 -1.05 5.85 -7.16
N GLU A 145 -0.75 6.68 -8.15
CA GLU A 145 -0.87 6.29 -9.55
C GLU A 145 0.40 5.52 -9.94
N LEU A 146 0.19 4.38 -10.60
CA LEU A 146 1.24 3.49 -11.06
C LEU A 146 1.46 3.69 -12.56
N GLY A 147 2.66 4.12 -12.92
CA GLY A 147 3.16 4.16 -14.29
C GLY A 147 4.10 3.00 -14.57
N PHE A 148 4.00 2.42 -15.76
CA PHE A 148 4.98 1.45 -16.27
C PHE A 148 5.93 2.18 -17.22
N ASP A 149 7.22 1.93 -17.08
CA ASP A 149 8.16 2.22 -18.16
C ASP A 149 8.11 1.05 -19.15
N SER A 150 7.68 1.32 -20.39
CA SER A 150 7.47 0.31 -21.42
C SER A 150 8.76 -0.41 -21.88
N THR A 151 9.92 -0.01 -21.35
CA THR A 151 11.23 -0.52 -21.77
C THR A 151 11.71 -1.75 -20.99
N LEU A 152 11.07 -2.10 -19.87
CA LEU A 152 11.42 -3.28 -19.06
C LEU A 152 10.32 -4.34 -19.15
N GLY A 153 10.60 -5.45 -19.84
CA GLY A 153 9.69 -6.59 -19.91
C GLY A 153 9.36 -7.13 -18.52
N THR A 154 8.08 -7.41 -18.27
CA THR A 154 7.55 -7.91 -17.00
C THR A 154 8.03 -9.34 -16.76
N ALA A 155 9.05 -9.52 -15.92
CA ALA A 155 9.40 -10.82 -15.35
C ALA A 155 8.86 -10.86 -13.92
N SER A 156 7.85 -11.70 -13.66
CA SER A 156 7.39 -11.95 -12.30
C SER A 156 8.38 -12.85 -11.58
N MET A 157 8.96 -12.36 -10.47
CA MET A 157 9.89 -13.12 -9.64
C MET A 157 9.27 -13.33 -8.26
N LYS A 158 9.16 -14.59 -7.83
CA LYS A 158 8.63 -14.95 -6.51
C LYS A 158 9.79 -14.98 -5.50
N MET A 159 9.68 -14.21 -4.42
CA MET A 159 10.59 -14.27 -3.28
C MET A 159 9.86 -14.85 -2.06
N ARG A 160 10.47 -15.84 -1.40
CA ARG A 160 9.99 -16.30 -0.10
C ARG A 160 10.27 -15.22 0.95
N LYS A 161 9.33 -15.03 1.87
CA LYS A 161 9.48 -14.14 3.01
C LYS A 161 10.43 -14.80 4.02
N GLU A 162 11.72 -14.53 3.92
CA GLU A 162 12.66 -14.77 5.01
C GLU A 162 12.71 -13.49 5.84
N LEU A 163 11.84 -13.42 6.85
CA LEU A 163 11.87 -12.37 7.86
C LEU A 163 11.91 -13.08 9.22
N ASP A 164 13.02 -12.92 9.93
CA ASP A 164 13.21 -13.30 11.34
C ASP A 164 12.16 -12.65 12.27
#